data_AF-A0A5V0B9M8-F1
#
_entry.id   AF-A0A5V0B9M8-F1
#
_cell.length_a   1.000
_cell.length_b   1.000
_cell.length_c   1.000
_cell.angle_alpha   90.00
_cell.angle_beta   90.00
_cell.angle_gamma   90.00
#
_symmetry.space_group_name_H-M   'P 1'
#
loop_
_entity.id
_entity.type
_entity.pdbx_description
1 polymer ?
#
loop_
_entity_poly.entity_id
_entity_poly.type
_entity_poly.pdbx_seq_one_letter_code
_entity_poly.pdbx_strand_id
1 'polypeptide(L)'
;MKKLLILSCMVLLSGCGDNAPECNGDDTVNLVAEIAQTKDAIISTWLSNKVITGVKVADIRTQGTNKDNHISTCAANLNVIDRDTNKIAFTFPITYTAQLTDDGKNIYVNINGLP
;
A
#
# COMPACT_ATOMS: atom_id res chain seq x y z
N MET A 1 -23.96 -41.55 -1.88
CA MET A 1 -22.85 -40.87 -2.59
C MET A 1 -23.19 -39.37 -2.60
N LYS A 2 -22.92 -38.58 -1.56
CA LYS A 2 -21.65 -38.00 -1.11
C LYS A 2 -20.91 -37.24 -2.22
N LYS A 3 -21.29 -35.98 -2.44
CA LYS A 3 -20.38 -34.86 -2.73
C LYS A 3 -20.88 -33.62 -1.99
N LEU A 4 -20.28 -33.45 -0.82
CA LEU A 4 -20.18 -32.22 -0.03
C LEU A 4 -19.31 -31.20 -0.81
N LEU A 5 -19.28 -29.95 -0.33
CA LEU A 5 -18.21 -28.92 -0.49
C LEU A 5 -18.49 -27.85 -1.58
N ILE A 6 -18.45 -26.53 -1.35
CA ILE A 6 -18.13 -25.68 -0.18
C ILE A 6 -18.88 -24.35 -0.39
N LEU A 7 -19.69 -23.93 0.57
CA LEU A 7 -20.15 -22.54 0.65
C LEU A 7 -18.96 -21.73 1.17
N SER A 8 -18.23 -21.08 0.27
CA SER A 8 -17.14 -20.16 0.63
C SER A 8 -17.74 -18.97 1.37
N CYS A 9 -17.84 -19.09 2.69
CA CYS A 9 -18.14 -17.98 3.56
C CYS A 9 -16.91 -17.06 3.50
N MET A 10 -17.02 -15.98 2.73
CA MET A 10 -16.05 -14.91 2.72
C MET A 10 -16.16 -14.25 4.10
N VAL A 11 -15.29 -14.69 5.02
CA VAL A 11 -15.20 -14.07 6.33
C VAL A 11 -14.55 -12.72 6.09
N LEU A 12 -15.39 -11.70 5.93
CA LEU A 12 -15.00 -10.31 6.11
C LEU A 12 -14.55 -10.22 7.56
N LEU A 13 -13.26 -10.39 7.79
CA LEU A 13 -12.60 -9.91 9.00
C LEU A 13 -12.62 -8.38 8.93
N SER A 14 -13.79 -7.77 9.09
CA SER A 14 -13.87 -6.42 9.60
C SER A 14 -13.38 -6.52 11.05
N GLY A 15 -12.07 -6.45 11.23
CA GLY A 15 -11.49 -6.12 12.51
C GLY A 15 -12.01 -4.74 12.89
N CYS A 16 -13.17 -4.68 13.55
CA CYS A 16 -13.50 -3.60 14.46
C CYS A 16 -12.45 -3.67 15.58
N GLY A 17 -11.30 -3.07 15.33
CA GLY A 17 -10.28 -2.83 16.32
C GLY A 17 -9.93 -1.36 16.21
N ASP A 18 -9.95 -0.68 17.34
CA ASP A 18 -9.47 0.68 17.57
C ASP A 18 -7.95 0.79 17.30
N ASN A 19 -7.49 0.26 16.17
CA ASN A 19 -6.09 0.02 15.88
C ASN A 19 -5.76 0.68 14.55
N ALA A 20 -4.66 1.40 14.55
CA ALA A 20 -4.11 2.01 13.35
C ALA A 20 -3.90 0.94 12.26
N PRO A 21 -4.14 1.25 10.97
CA PRO A 21 -3.86 0.34 9.87
C PRO A 21 -2.42 -0.17 9.91
N GLU A 22 -2.22 -1.45 9.63
CA GLU A 22 -0.87 -2.02 9.57
C GLU A 22 -0.09 -1.43 8.40
N CYS A 23 1.18 -1.10 8.63
CA CYS A 23 2.06 -0.56 7.59
C CYS A 23 2.18 -1.52 6.40
N ASN A 24 2.24 -2.83 6.67
CA ASN A 24 2.35 -3.91 5.69
C ASN A 24 1.00 -4.57 5.37
N GLY A 25 -0.12 -4.00 5.81
CA GLY A 25 -1.44 -4.50 5.45
C GLY A 25 -1.70 -4.32 3.95
N ASP A 26 -2.31 -5.30 3.31
CA ASP A 26 -2.50 -5.32 1.85
C ASP A 26 -3.22 -4.06 1.35
N ASP A 27 -4.27 -3.62 2.05
CA ASP A 27 -5.02 -2.41 1.70
C ASP A 27 -4.15 -1.14 1.80
N THR A 28 -3.35 -1.01 2.87
CA THR A 28 -2.39 0.08 3.04
C THR A 28 -1.37 0.09 1.90
N VAL A 29 -0.78 -1.07 1.61
CA VAL A 29 0.29 -1.22 0.62
C VAL A 29 -0.21 -0.94 -0.81
N ASN A 30 -1.38 -1.46 -1.15
CA ASN A 30 -2.01 -1.22 -2.45
C ASN A 30 -2.33 0.26 -2.64
N LEU A 31 -2.87 0.92 -1.62
CA LEU A 31 -3.16 2.35 -1.67
C LEU A 31 -1.88 3.20 -1.80
N VAL A 32 -0.81 2.85 -1.08
CA VAL A 32 0.51 3.52 -1.23
C VAL A 32 1.00 3.41 -2.69
N ALA A 33 0.94 2.20 -3.27
CA ALA A 33 1.35 1.97 -4.65
C ALA A 33 0.48 2.75 -5.64
N GLU A 34 -0.84 2.77 -5.45
CA GLU A 34 -1.78 3.52 -6.31
C GLU A 34 -1.51 5.03 -6.26
N ILE A 35 -1.33 5.59 -5.05
CA ILE A 35 -0.99 7.01 -4.88
C ILE A 35 0.33 7.34 -5.58
N ALA A 36 1.36 6.51 -5.42
CA ALA A 36 2.64 6.73 -6.09
C ALA A 36 2.52 6.68 -7.62
N GLN A 37 1.66 5.82 -8.17
CA GLN A 37 1.44 5.74 -9.62
C GLN A 37 0.63 6.92 -10.18
N THR A 38 -0.25 7.50 -9.37
CA THR A 38 -1.22 8.51 -9.83
C THR A 38 -0.82 9.94 -9.50
N LYS A 39 -0.22 10.19 -8.32
CA LYS A 39 0.10 11.55 -7.86
C LYS A 39 1.51 12.01 -8.21
N ASP A 40 2.43 11.09 -8.43
CA ASP A 40 3.78 11.43 -8.82
C ASP A 40 3.87 11.68 -10.34
N ALA A 41 4.32 12.87 -10.73
CA ALA A 41 4.36 13.26 -12.13
C ALA A 41 5.38 12.43 -12.94
N ILE A 42 6.48 12.00 -12.32
CA ILE A 42 7.53 11.23 -12.98
C ILE A 42 7.06 9.80 -13.21
N ILE A 43 6.58 9.13 -12.15
CA ILE A 43 6.07 7.75 -12.21
C ILE A 43 4.87 7.67 -13.16
N SER A 44 3.90 8.58 -13.06
CA SER A 44 2.74 8.61 -13.96
C SER A 44 3.12 8.83 -15.43
N THR A 45 4.11 9.68 -15.70
CA THR A 45 4.66 9.88 -17.05
C THR A 45 5.37 8.62 -17.54
N TRP A 46 6.18 7.98 -16.71
CA TRP A 46 6.88 6.73 -17.08
C TRP A 46 5.91 5.58 -17.34
N LEU A 47 4.82 5.48 -16.57
CA LEU A 47 3.72 4.54 -16.83
C LEU A 47 3.03 4.84 -18.16
N SER A 48 2.69 6.10 -18.40
CA SER A 48 1.98 6.54 -19.62
C SER A 48 2.81 6.30 -20.88
N ASN A 49 4.12 6.55 -20.79
CA ASN A 49 5.09 6.28 -21.86
C ASN A 49 5.51 4.80 -21.90
N LYS A 50 4.97 3.96 -21.01
CA LYS A 50 5.25 2.53 -20.91
C LYS A 50 6.73 2.21 -20.74
N VAL A 51 7.47 3.08 -20.05
CA VAL A 51 8.86 2.83 -19.61
C VAL A 51 8.87 1.83 -18.47
N ILE A 52 7.86 1.90 -17.60
CA ILE A 52 7.71 1.06 -16.42
C ILE A 52 6.37 0.33 -16.48
N THR A 53 6.27 -0.82 -15.80
CA THR A 53 5.02 -1.60 -15.69
C THR A 53 4.24 -1.28 -14.43
N GLY A 54 4.90 -0.72 -13.42
CA GLY A 54 4.29 -0.45 -12.13
C GLY A 54 5.33 -0.09 -11.08
N VAL A 55 4.83 0.08 -9.86
CA VAL A 55 5.65 0.23 -8.67
C VAL A 55 5.23 -0.82 -7.64
N LYS A 56 6.17 -1.24 -6.81
CA LYS A 56 5.94 -2.16 -5.70
C LYS A 56 6.48 -1.55 -4.42
N VAL A 57 5.68 -1.58 -3.36
CA VAL A 57 6.16 -1.23 -2.02
C VAL A 57 6.84 -2.45 -1.41
N ALA A 58 8.05 -2.27 -0.90
CA ALA A 58 8.90 -3.33 -0.34
C ALA A 58 9.61 -2.83 0.93
N ASP A 59 10.24 -3.75 1.66
CA ASP A 59 11.07 -3.45 2.84
C ASP A 59 10.37 -2.55 3.88
N ILE A 60 9.09 -2.85 4.11
CA ILE A 60 8.20 -2.07 4.97
C ILE A 60 8.59 -2.25 6.43
N ARG A 61 8.70 -1.14 7.15
CA ARG A 61 8.94 -1.10 8.59
C ARG A 61 8.01 -0.11 9.27
N THR A 62 7.37 -0.55 10.35
CA THR A 62 6.65 0.33 11.28
C THR A 62 7.66 1.09 12.13
N GLN A 63 7.62 2.42 12.09
CA GLN A 63 8.48 3.29 12.89
C GLN A 63 7.81 3.71 14.20
N GLY A 64 6.47 3.72 14.23
CA GLY A 64 5.70 4.00 15.43
C GLY A 64 4.20 3.92 15.17
N THR A 65 3.44 3.82 16.26
CA THR A 65 1.98 3.88 16.23
C THR A 65 1.51 4.87 17.28
N ASN A 66 0.81 5.90 16.87
CA ASN A 66 0.10 6.80 17.78
C ASN A 66 -1.26 6.18 18.11
N LYS A 67 -1.44 5.82 19.39
CA LYS A 67 -2.66 5.17 19.88
C LYS A 67 -3.83 6.13 20.07
N ASP A 68 -3.55 7.41 20.32
CA ASP A 68 -4.60 8.42 20.56
C ASP A 68 -5.35 8.73 19.27
N ASN A 69 -4.63 8.71 18.15
CA ASN A 69 -5.16 9.09 16.83
C ASN A 69 -5.19 7.89 15.85
N HIS A 70 -4.83 6.69 16.30
CA HIS A 70 -4.78 5.47 15.49
C HIS A 70 -3.98 5.65 14.17
N ILE A 71 -2.80 6.27 14.25
CA ILE A 71 -1.91 6.51 13.10
C ILE A 71 -0.69 5.60 13.18
N SER A 72 -0.44 4.86 12.10
CA SER A 72 0.81 4.14 11.89
C SER A 72 1.77 5.00 11.08
N THR A 73 2.99 5.18 11.57
CA THR A 73 4.10 5.80 10.82
C THR A 73 4.99 4.70 10.28
N CYS A 74 5.23 4.74 8.97
CA CYS A 74 5.85 3.67 8.22
C CYS A 74 7.01 4.21 7.37
N ALA A 75 8.01 3.38 7.15
CA ALA A 75 9.02 3.60 6.12
C ALA A 75 9.10 2.37 5.22
N ALA A 76 9.36 2.58 3.94
CA ALA A 76 9.43 1.52 2.95
C ALA A 76 10.29 1.93 1.76
N ASN A 77 10.48 0.99 0.85
CA ASN A 77 11.09 1.20 -0.46
C ASN A 77 10.01 1.12 -1.54
N LEU A 78 9.97 2.13 -2.41
CA LEU A 78 9.18 2.10 -3.63
C LEU A 78 10.06 1.61 -4.79
N ASN A 79 9.83 0.38 -5.22
CA ASN A 79 10.55 -0.25 -6.32
C ASN A 79 9.82 0.00 -7.64
N VAL A 80 10.46 0.69 -8.57
CA VAL A 80 9.95 0.92 -9.92
C VAL A 80 10.36 -0.25 -10.81
N ILE A 81 9.38 -0.84 -11.49
CA ILE A 81 9.59 -2.04 -12.30
C ILE A 81 9.73 -1.66 -13.78
N ASP A 82 10.90 -1.92 -14.34
CA ASP A 82 11.18 -1.73 -15.76
C ASP A 82 10.27 -2.63 -16.61
N ARG A 83 9.75 -2.09 -17.72
CA ARG A 83 8.80 -2.85 -18.55
C ARG A 83 9.46 -3.99 -19.31
N ASP A 84 10.64 -3.77 -19.88
CA ASP A 84 11.24 -4.69 -20.83
C ASP A 84 11.92 -5.86 -20.11
N THR A 85 12.53 -5.59 -18.97
CA THR A 85 13.24 -6.58 -18.17
C THR A 85 12.40 -7.18 -17.05
N ASN A 86 11.30 -6.53 -16.67
CA ASN A 86 10.48 -6.88 -15.51
C ASN A 86 11.29 -6.95 -14.19
N LYS A 87 12.36 -6.16 -14.10
CA LYS A 87 13.24 -6.05 -12.92
C LYS A 87 13.10 -4.67 -12.28
N ILE A 88 13.63 -4.53 -11.07
CA ILE A 88 13.70 -3.24 -10.38
C ILE A 88 14.68 -2.34 -11.15
N ALA A 89 14.18 -1.22 -11.67
CA ALA A 89 14.99 -0.19 -12.31
C ALA A 89 15.58 0.77 -11.25
N PHE A 90 14.71 1.21 -10.34
CA PHE A 90 15.02 2.19 -9.30
C PHE A 90 14.29 1.86 -8.02
N THR A 91 14.88 2.27 -6.91
CA THR A 91 14.30 2.17 -5.57
C THR A 91 14.33 3.55 -4.91
N PHE A 92 13.18 4.01 -4.43
CA PHE A 92 13.06 5.26 -3.69
C PHE A 92 12.69 4.97 -2.23
N PRO A 93 13.46 5.46 -1.25
CA PRO A 93 13.05 5.37 0.14
C PRO A 93 11.89 6.34 0.38
N ILE A 94 10.77 5.82 0.89
CA ILE A 94 9.59 6.61 1.22
C ILE A 94 9.28 6.48 2.71
N THR A 95 8.60 7.49 3.23
CA THR A 95 7.89 7.40 4.51
C THR A 95 6.42 7.64 4.24
N TYR A 96 5.55 6.99 4.99
CA TYR A 96 4.11 7.22 4.88
C TYR A 96 3.42 7.05 6.22
N THR A 97 2.29 7.72 6.37
CA THR A 97 1.37 7.49 7.48
C THR A 97 0.12 6.79 6.98
N ALA A 98 -0.41 5.84 7.75
CA ALA A 98 -1.68 5.18 7.49
C ALA A 98 -2.62 5.37 8.69
N GLN A 99 -3.85 5.78 8.42
CA GLN A 99 -4.89 5.99 9.43
C GLN A 99 -6.25 5.59 8.85
N LEU A 100 -7.19 5.16 9.69
CA LEU A 100 -8.58 5.03 9.26
C LEU A 100 -9.22 6.43 9.11
N THR A 101 -10.16 6.57 8.20
CA THR A 101 -11.06 7.74 8.16
C THR A 101 -12.00 7.73 9.37
N ASP A 102 -12.56 8.89 9.73
CA ASP A 102 -13.46 9.02 10.90
C ASP A 102 -14.68 8.08 10.85
N ASP A 103 -15.12 7.68 9.66
CA ASP A 103 -16.21 6.71 9.47
C ASP A 103 -15.77 5.25 9.60
N GLY A 104 -14.47 4.99 9.78
CA GLY A 104 -13.85 3.68 9.93
C GLY A 104 -13.83 2.82 8.65
N LYS A 105 -14.19 3.38 7.49
CA LYS A 105 -14.40 2.60 6.26
C LYS A 105 -13.22 2.59 5.31
N ASN A 106 -12.42 3.66 5.30
CA ASN A 106 -11.34 3.84 4.34
C ASN A 106 -10.02 4.04 5.07
N ILE A 107 -8.93 3.70 4.39
CA ILE A 107 -7.58 4.05 4.84
C ILE A 107 -7.19 5.37 4.17
N TYR A 108 -6.72 6.32 4.96
CA TYR A 108 -6.06 7.53 4.50
C TYR A 108 -4.55 7.36 4.60
N VAL A 109 -3.87 7.56 3.47
CA VAL A 109 -2.41 7.47 3.36
C VAL A 109 -1.84 8.82 2.95
N ASN A 110 -0.79 9.24 3.65
CA ASN A 110 0.05 10.37 3.24
C ASN A 110 1.48 9.90 3.01
N ILE A 111 2.07 10.20 1.86
CA ILE A 111 3.40 9.72 1.44
C ILE A 111 4.36 10.90 1.32
N ASN A 112 5.57 10.74 1.84
CA ASN A 112 6.69 11.64 1.65
C ASN A 112 7.87 10.90 0.99
N GLY A 113 8.69 11.62 0.21
CA GLY A 113 9.87 11.08 -0.46
C GLY A 113 9.61 10.49 -1.84
N LEU A 114 8.49 10.86 -2.48
CA LEU A 114 8.29 10.63 -3.92
C LEU A 114 9.28 11.51 -4.73
N PRO A 115 9.75 11.02 -5.89
CA PRO A 115 10.81 11.64 -6.69
C PRO A 115 10.44 12.97 -7.37
#